data_AF-A0A402ACS7-F1
#
_entry.id   AF-A0A402ACS7-F1
#
_cell.length_a   1.000
_cell.length_b   1.000
_cell.length_c   1.000
_cell.angle_alpha   90.00
_cell.angle_beta   90.00
_cell.angle_gamma   90.00
#
_symmetry.space_group_name_H-M   'P 1'
#
loop_
_entity.id
_entity.type
_entity.pdbx_description
1 polymer ?
#
loop_
_entity_poly.entity_id
_entity_poly.type
_entity_poly.pdbx_seq_one_letter_code
_entity_poly.pdbx_strand_id
1 'polypeptide(L)'
;MAARTDLPDLVVQKLAAFDQLQPEFERCFLFVEHIQGRQRFNSLSVADVVRYLHALWVSECKTSLLSISRTVKEYDGLFCLNLLQRWQEDEDVAAVVSFLYRKLDMLPIADITRQIQEAHRAGTRAEQIQRLVYGRQVMLTRQSNLIQMLDALFSLSPEELSHQVQQACASYGHLPAQIEQQRAAMQGPLYAFAPHQVLAERNMLVMNTLARQTVDRPANPSAQRTSPVQQSETYPQPLAETVIPNYQDMTSSAYNNLMQDRFVEPSIAEHQSP
;
A
#
# COMPACT_ATOMS: atom_id res chain seq x y z
N MET A 1 -10.76 -40.06 8.48
CA MET A 1 -11.22 -38.96 9.35
C MET A 1 -10.06 -38.01 9.54
N ALA A 2 -10.08 -36.86 8.85
CA ALA A 2 -9.00 -35.88 8.92
C ALA A 2 -9.01 -35.18 10.28
N ALA A 3 -7.87 -35.16 10.96
CA ALA A 3 -7.67 -34.43 12.20
C ALA A 3 -8.02 -32.95 11.96
N ARG A 4 -9.00 -32.44 12.71
CA ARG A 4 -9.10 -31.00 12.92
C ARG A 4 -7.88 -30.61 13.74
N THR A 5 -6.86 -30.08 13.07
CA THR A 5 -5.76 -29.40 13.75
C THR A 5 -6.36 -28.15 14.36
N ASP A 6 -6.57 -28.14 15.67
CA ASP A 6 -7.04 -26.95 16.37
C ASP A 6 -6.08 -25.80 16.07
N LEU A 7 -6.65 -24.67 15.64
CA LEU A 7 -5.86 -23.47 15.32
C LEU A 7 -5.15 -22.99 16.60
N PRO A 8 -3.89 -22.53 16.52
CA PRO A 8 -3.24 -21.92 17.67
C PRO A 8 -4.08 -20.77 18.23
N ASP A 9 -4.18 -20.66 19.56
CA ASP A 9 -5.03 -19.64 20.22
C ASP A 9 -4.76 -18.23 19.71
N LEU A 10 -3.48 -17.89 19.45
CA LEU A 10 -3.09 -16.60 18.89
C LEU A 10 -3.68 -16.34 17.50
N VAL A 11 -3.78 -17.38 16.65
CA VAL A 11 -4.38 -17.27 15.31
C VAL A 11 -5.88 -17.02 15.43
N VAL A 12 -6.57 -17.70 16.35
CA VAL A 12 -7.99 -17.48 16.64
C VAL A 12 -8.23 -16.04 17.13
N GLN A 13 -7.41 -15.55 18.06
CA GLN A 13 -7.50 -14.18 18.56
C GLN A 13 -7.26 -13.14 17.46
N LYS A 14 -6.25 -13.35 16.61
CA LYS A 14 -5.97 -12.47 15.46
C LYS A 14 -7.14 -12.41 14.47
N LEU A 15 -7.76 -13.55 14.15
CA LEU A 15 -8.93 -13.60 13.27
C LEU A 15 -10.13 -12.87 13.89
N ALA A 16 -10.42 -13.12 15.17
CA ALA A 16 -11.52 -12.45 15.87
C ALA A 16 -11.33 -10.93 15.95
N ALA A 17 -10.10 -10.47 16.24
CA ALA A 17 -9.76 -9.05 16.22
C ALA A 17 -9.88 -8.45 14.82
N PHE A 18 -9.46 -9.20 13.78
CA PHE A 18 -9.61 -8.75 12.40
C PHE A 18 -11.07 -8.67 11.97
N ASP A 19 -11.93 -9.60 12.37
CA ASP A 19 -13.36 -9.57 12.05
C ASP A 19 -14.05 -8.32 12.62
N GLN A 20 -13.60 -7.83 13.79
CA GLN A 20 -14.04 -6.57 14.36
C GLN A 20 -13.50 -5.35 13.58
N LEU A 21 -12.24 -5.42 13.12
CA LEU A 21 -11.59 -4.33 12.37
C LEU A 21 -12.09 -4.24 10.91
N GLN A 22 -12.52 -5.34 10.31
CA GLN A 22 -12.77 -5.46 8.87
C GLN A 22 -13.69 -4.36 8.31
N PRO A 23 -14.85 -4.04 8.90
CA PRO A 23 -15.74 -3.01 8.36
C PRO A 23 -15.11 -1.61 8.31
N GLU A 24 -14.23 -1.30 9.26
CA GLU A 24 -13.47 -0.06 9.26
C GLU A 24 -12.34 -0.09 8.24
N PHE A 25 -11.60 -1.20 8.17
CA PHE A 25 -10.57 -1.40 7.17
C PHE A 25 -11.10 -1.25 5.75
N GLU A 26 -12.24 -1.84 5.41
CA GLU A 26 -12.82 -1.73 4.06
C GLU A 26 -13.18 -0.28 3.69
N ARG A 27 -13.78 0.47 4.62
CA ARG A 27 -14.10 1.90 4.42
C ARG A 27 -12.84 2.75 4.29
N CYS A 28 -11.83 2.48 5.10
CA CYS A 28 -10.54 3.16 5.10
C CYS A 28 -9.75 2.86 3.83
N PHE A 29 -9.75 1.61 3.38
CA PHE A 29 -9.08 1.19 2.15
C PHE A 29 -9.62 1.94 0.93
N LEU A 30 -10.95 1.98 0.77
CA LEU A 30 -11.58 2.73 -0.32
C LEU A 30 -11.26 4.22 -0.26
N PHE A 31 -11.25 4.80 0.94
CA PHE A 31 -10.89 6.20 1.12
C PHE A 31 -9.43 6.48 0.72
N VAL A 32 -8.49 5.63 1.13
CA VAL A 32 -7.08 5.73 0.73
C VAL A 32 -6.98 5.65 -0.79
N GLU A 33 -7.62 4.68 -1.44
CA GLU A 33 -7.61 4.55 -2.90
C GLU A 33 -8.14 5.81 -3.61
N HIS A 34 -9.20 6.42 -3.08
CA HIS A 34 -9.73 7.69 -3.59
C HIS A 34 -8.70 8.81 -3.47
N ILE A 35 -8.13 9.01 -2.27
CA ILE A 35 -7.08 10.03 -2.03
C ILE A 35 -5.86 9.81 -2.92
N GLN A 36 -5.46 8.54 -3.13
CA GLN A 36 -4.31 8.14 -3.94
C GLN A 36 -4.53 8.30 -5.46
N GLY A 37 -5.68 8.83 -5.88
CA GLY A 37 -5.90 9.30 -7.24
C GLY A 37 -7.01 8.61 -8.01
N ARG A 38 -7.79 7.71 -7.37
CA ARG A 38 -9.01 7.16 -8.00
C ARG A 38 -10.16 8.15 -8.08
N GLN A 39 -10.22 9.12 -7.17
CA GLN A 39 -11.25 10.14 -7.16
C GLN A 39 -10.63 11.51 -6.97
N ARG A 40 -11.08 12.46 -7.78
CA ARG A 40 -10.76 13.87 -7.59
C ARG A 40 -11.77 14.49 -6.63
N PHE A 41 -11.26 15.08 -5.56
CA PHE A 41 -12.09 15.84 -4.62
C PHE A 41 -12.09 17.31 -5.01
N ASN A 42 -13.26 17.95 -4.92
CA ASN A 42 -13.42 19.39 -5.15
C ASN A 42 -13.11 20.21 -3.90
N SER A 43 -13.19 19.58 -2.73
CA SER A 43 -12.87 20.12 -1.42
C SER A 43 -12.55 18.96 -0.48
N LEU A 44 -11.61 19.18 0.44
CA LEU A 44 -11.34 18.28 1.56
C LEU A 44 -11.36 19.10 2.84
N SER A 45 -11.58 18.44 3.97
CA SER A 45 -11.61 19.06 5.30
C SER A 45 -10.43 18.62 6.15
N VAL A 46 -10.21 19.29 7.30
CA VAL A 46 -9.28 18.82 8.34
C VAL A 46 -9.61 17.40 8.79
N ALA A 47 -10.91 17.08 8.91
CA ALA A 47 -11.37 15.75 9.27
C ALA A 47 -10.99 14.69 8.23
N ASP A 48 -10.88 15.05 6.94
CA ASP A 48 -10.42 14.14 5.88
C ASP A 48 -8.91 13.87 5.98
N VAL A 49 -8.12 14.85 6.43
CA VAL A 49 -6.69 14.65 6.73
C VAL A 49 -6.52 13.68 7.89
N VAL A 50 -7.25 13.90 9.00
CA VAL A 50 -7.24 12.99 10.15
C VAL A 50 -7.71 11.59 9.74
N ARG A 51 -8.78 11.49 8.94
CA ARG A 51 -9.28 10.22 8.39
C ARG A 51 -8.23 9.52 7.54
N TYR A 52 -7.44 10.26 6.75
CA TYR A 52 -6.38 9.67 5.94
C TYR A 52 -5.28 9.05 6.82
N LEU A 53 -4.83 9.78 7.85
CA LEU A 53 -3.85 9.26 8.83
C LEU A 53 -4.39 8.03 9.58
N HIS A 54 -5.65 8.09 10.03
CA HIS A 54 -6.35 6.96 10.65
C HIS A 54 -6.43 5.75 9.70
N ALA A 55 -6.78 5.96 8.44
CA ALA A 55 -6.89 4.87 7.46
C ALA A 55 -5.55 4.16 7.20
N LEU A 56 -4.43 4.89 7.27
CA LEU A 56 -3.09 4.31 7.18
C LEU A 56 -2.74 3.49 8.44
N TRP A 57 -3.13 3.95 9.62
CA TRP A 57 -3.00 3.17 10.86
C TRP A 57 -3.84 1.88 10.84
N VAL A 58 -5.12 1.96 10.46
CA VAL A 58 -6.00 0.79 10.30
C VAL A 58 -5.42 -0.22 9.30
N SER A 59 -4.80 0.27 8.22
CA SER A 59 -4.11 -0.59 7.25
C SER A 59 -2.93 -1.35 7.87
N GLU A 60 -2.17 -0.73 8.77
CA GLU A 60 -1.09 -1.40 9.51
C GLU A 60 -1.64 -2.41 10.53
N CYS A 61 -2.74 -2.08 11.23
CA CYS A 61 -3.42 -3.02 12.11
C CYS A 61 -3.85 -4.27 11.35
N LYS A 62 -4.45 -4.11 10.17
CA LYS A 62 -4.83 -5.22 9.28
C LYS A 62 -3.62 -6.06 8.86
N THR A 63 -2.52 -5.43 8.44
CA THR A 63 -1.28 -6.11 8.06
C THR A 63 -0.74 -6.96 9.22
N SER A 64 -0.76 -6.42 10.43
CA SER A 64 -0.26 -7.08 11.64
C SER A 64 -1.17 -8.21 12.11
N LEU A 65 -2.49 -8.01 12.10
CA LEU A 65 -3.47 -9.03 12.50
C LEU A 65 -3.47 -10.22 11.53
N LEU A 66 -3.32 -9.98 10.23
CA LEU A 66 -3.25 -11.05 9.22
C LEU A 66 -1.82 -11.53 8.94
N SER A 67 -0.85 -11.15 9.79
CA SER A 67 0.55 -11.57 9.73
C SER A 67 1.17 -11.46 8.32
N ILE A 68 0.96 -10.32 7.68
CA ILE A 68 1.58 -10.01 6.40
C ILE A 68 3.02 -9.55 6.66
N SER A 69 3.99 -10.12 5.93
CA SER A 69 5.40 -9.75 6.08
C SER A 69 5.63 -8.26 5.86
N ARG A 70 6.41 -7.63 6.74
CA ARG A 70 6.80 -6.22 6.65
C ARG A 70 7.77 -5.91 5.51
N THR A 71 8.26 -6.92 4.78
CA THR A 71 9.03 -6.72 3.53
C THR A 71 8.19 -6.05 2.42
N VAL A 72 6.86 -6.08 2.55
CA VAL A 72 5.94 -5.33 1.70
C VAL A 72 5.79 -3.92 2.27
N LYS A 73 6.60 -2.96 1.78
CA LYS A 73 6.56 -1.49 2.03
C LYS A 73 6.11 -1.06 3.43
N GLU A 74 7.03 -0.47 4.19
CA GLU A 74 6.79 0.17 5.50
C GLU A 74 5.41 0.86 5.57
N TYR A 75 4.52 0.26 6.38
CA TYR A 75 3.23 0.86 6.70
C TYR A 75 3.50 1.92 7.77
N ASP A 76 3.29 3.19 7.40
CA ASP A 76 3.52 4.36 8.26
C ASP A 76 2.43 4.53 9.35
N GLY A 77 1.70 3.49 9.74
CA GLY A 77 0.53 3.61 10.62
C GLY A 77 0.89 4.03 12.05
N LEU A 78 1.92 3.43 12.65
CA LEU A 78 2.49 3.89 13.93
C LEU A 78 3.04 5.32 13.83
N PHE A 79 3.63 5.67 12.69
CA PHE A 79 4.07 7.04 12.44
C PHE A 79 2.88 8.01 12.37
N CYS A 80 1.76 7.61 11.75
CA CYS A 80 0.52 8.39 11.70
C CYS A 80 -0.06 8.63 13.11
N LEU A 81 -0.02 7.64 14.01
CA LEU A 81 -0.42 7.85 15.40
C LEU A 81 0.43 8.91 16.10
N ASN A 82 1.76 8.89 15.88
CA ASN A 82 2.65 9.90 16.44
C ASN A 82 2.38 11.30 15.86
N LEU A 83 2.09 11.39 14.56
CA LEU A 83 1.67 12.65 13.95
C LEU A 83 0.38 13.17 14.57
N LEU A 84 -0.65 12.33 14.72
CA LEU A 84 -1.93 12.73 15.31
C LEU A 84 -1.78 13.19 16.76
N GLN A 85 -0.89 12.57 17.55
CA GLN A 85 -0.63 13.02 18.91
C GLN A 85 0.08 14.38 18.92
N ARG A 86 1.21 14.52 18.21
CA ARG A 86 1.98 15.78 18.17
C ARG A 86 1.19 16.94 17.59
N TRP A 87 0.31 16.65 16.63
CA TRP A 87 -0.57 17.67 16.08
C TRP A 87 -1.58 18.19 17.12
N GLN A 88 -2.05 17.34 18.03
CA GLN A 88 -2.95 17.76 19.11
C GLN A 88 -2.23 18.42 20.30
N GLU A 89 -1.02 17.98 20.64
CA GLU A 89 -0.29 18.43 21.84
C GLU A 89 0.66 19.60 21.55
N ASP A 90 1.40 19.52 20.45
CA ASP A 90 2.48 20.45 20.08
C ASP A 90 2.09 21.39 18.93
N GLU A 91 0.87 21.26 18.40
CA GLU A 91 0.39 21.97 17.20
C GLU A 91 1.33 21.78 15.98
N ASP A 92 1.99 20.63 15.87
CA ASP A 92 2.98 20.33 14.82
C ASP A 92 2.33 20.02 13.45
N VAL A 93 1.69 21.04 12.86
CA VAL A 93 1.11 20.99 11.51
C VAL A 93 2.19 20.73 10.45
N ALA A 94 3.42 21.21 10.69
CA ALA A 94 4.52 21.08 9.73
C ALA A 94 4.90 19.62 9.48
N ALA A 95 4.95 18.78 10.52
CA ALA A 95 5.21 17.35 10.36
C ALA A 95 4.09 16.65 9.56
N VAL A 96 2.83 17.05 9.76
CA VAL A 96 1.68 16.53 9.01
C VAL A 96 1.78 16.92 7.54
N VAL A 97 2.06 18.19 7.24
CA VAL A 97 2.25 18.70 5.87
C VAL A 97 3.41 17.97 5.18
N SER A 98 4.54 17.82 5.86
CA SER A 98 5.71 17.08 5.33
C SER A 98 5.36 15.64 4.99
N PHE A 99 4.60 14.97 5.86
CA PHE A 99 4.11 13.63 5.62
C PHE A 99 3.17 13.55 4.42
N LEU A 100 2.18 14.45 4.32
CA LEU A 100 1.26 14.50 3.18
C LEU A 100 1.99 14.74 1.87
N TYR A 101 2.97 15.66 1.85
CA TYR A 101 3.83 15.89 0.69
C TYR A 101 4.55 14.60 0.29
N ARG A 102 5.29 13.97 1.20
CA ARG A 102 5.99 12.70 0.93
C ARG A 102 5.04 11.61 0.43
N LYS A 103 3.81 11.59 0.95
CA LYS A 103 2.82 10.55 0.65
C LYS A 103 1.95 10.82 -0.57
N LEU A 104 1.84 12.04 -1.07
CA LEU A 104 0.91 12.37 -2.15
C LEU A 104 1.55 13.12 -3.31
N ASP A 105 2.71 13.75 -3.09
CA ASP A 105 3.45 14.41 -4.15
C ASP A 105 4.09 13.39 -5.08
N MET A 106 4.00 13.64 -6.38
CA MET A 106 4.54 12.78 -7.43
C MET A 106 5.14 13.64 -8.54
N LEU A 107 6.47 13.67 -8.56
CA LEU A 107 7.26 14.56 -9.41
C LEU A 107 7.50 14.18 -10.89
N PRO A 108 7.09 13.03 -11.48
CA PRO A 108 7.37 12.81 -12.91
C PRO A 108 6.18 13.08 -13.86
N ILE A 109 5.32 14.10 -13.64
CA ILE A 109 4.25 14.45 -14.60
C ILE A 109 4.82 14.80 -15.98
N ALA A 110 5.95 15.51 -16.01
CA ALA A 110 6.67 15.82 -17.23
C ALA A 110 7.17 14.54 -17.92
N ASP A 111 7.73 13.60 -17.14
CA ASP A 111 8.31 12.37 -17.69
C ASP A 111 7.24 11.42 -18.24
N ILE A 112 6.12 11.22 -17.53
CA ILE A 112 5.03 10.39 -18.05
C ILE A 112 4.39 11.03 -19.29
N THR A 113 4.34 12.36 -19.36
CA THR A 113 3.89 13.06 -20.56
C THR A 113 4.84 12.85 -21.73
N ARG A 114 6.16 12.86 -21.48
CA ARG A 114 7.18 12.52 -22.48
C ARG A 114 7.06 11.08 -22.96
N GLN A 115 6.91 10.12 -22.04
CA GLN A 115 6.71 8.70 -22.37
C GLN A 115 5.47 8.48 -23.24
N ILE A 116 4.37 9.19 -22.98
CA ILE A 116 3.16 9.14 -23.83
C ILE A 116 3.47 9.64 -25.25
N GLN A 117 4.17 10.77 -25.38
CA GLN A 117 4.54 11.33 -26.68
C GLN A 117 5.46 10.40 -27.46
N GLU A 118 6.47 9.82 -26.80
CA GLU A 118 7.39 8.85 -27.38
C GLU A 118 6.66 7.57 -27.82
N ALA A 119 5.76 7.04 -26.98
CA ALA A 119 4.96 5.85 -27.30
C ALA A 119 4.07 6.06 -28.54
N HIS A 120 3.46 7.25 -28.69
CA HIS A 120 2.71 7.61 -29.90
C HIS A 120 3.61 7.63 -31.14
N ARG A 121 4.80 8.23 -31.06
CA ARG A 121 5.76 8.29 -32.19
C ARG A 121 6.29 6.91 -32.58
N ALA A 122 6.50 6.04 -31.59
CA ALA A 122 7.01 4.68 -31.80
C ALA A 122 5.93 3.70 -32.30
N GLY A 123 4.68 4.14 -32.52
CA GLY A 123 3.59 3.25 -32.94
C GLY A 123 3.24 2.19 -31.90
N THR A 124 3.40 2.51 -30.61
CA THR A 124 3.14 1.60 -29.49
C THR A 124 1.65 1.22 -29.45
N ARG A 125 1.33 0.02 -28.93
CA ARG A 125 -0.06 -0.47 -28.86
C ARG A 125 -0.95 0.49 -28.07
N ALA A 126 -2.17 0.71 -28.55
CA ALA A 126 -3.13 1.64 -27.95
C ALA A 126 -3.38 1.37 -26.45
N GLU A 127 -3.46 0.11 -26.04
CA GLU A 127 -3.67 -0.29 -24.63
C GLU A 127 -2.53 0.20 -23.71
N GLN A 128 -1.29 0.13 -24.17
CA GLN A 128 -0.13 0.58 -23.39
C GLN A 128 -0.13 2.11 -23.26
N ILE A 129 -0.49 2.82 -24.32
CA ILE A 129 -0.68 4.28 -24.28
C ILE A 129 -1.81 4.65 -23.31
N GLN A 130 -2.93 3.92 -23.35
CA GLN A 130 -4.05 4.14 -22.43
C GLN A 130 -3.64 3.97 -20.96
N ARG A 131 -2.79 2.99 -20.65
CA ARG A 131 -2.23 2.79 -19.30
C ARG A 131 -1.38 3.97 -18.86
N LEU A 132 -0.54 4.52 -19.74
CA LEU A 132 0.26 5.71 -19.44
C LEU A 132 -0.63 6.95 -19.21
N VAL A 133 -1.65 7.15 -20.06
CA VAL A 133 -2.63 8.25 -19.90
C VAL A 133 -3.38 8.12 -18.58
N TYR A 134 -3.85 6.92 -18.24
CA TYR A 134 -4.50 6.65 -16.96
C TYR A 134 -3.56 6.90 -15.78
N GLY A 135 -2.31 6.43 -15.84
CA GLY A 135 -1.29 6.68 -14.82
C GLY A 135 -1.08 8.18 -14.58
N ARG A 136 -0.99 8.98 -15.66
CA ARG A 136 -0.89 10.44 -15.57
C ARG A 136 -2.12 11.06 -14.91
N GLN A 137 -3.32 10.58 -15.24
CA GLN A 137 -4.56 11.07 -14.63
C GLN A 137 -4.61 10.79 -13.11
N VAL A 138 -4.19 9.59 -12.69
CA VAL A 138 -4.09 9.23 -11.27
C VAL A 138 -3.11 10.15 -10.55
N MET A 139 -1.95 10.42 -11.13
CA MET A 139 -0.95 11.35 -10.56
C MET A 139 -1.50 12.77 -10.39
N LEU A 140 -2.15 13.31 -11.43
CA LEU A 140 -2.77 14.64 -11.38
C LEU A 140 -3.88 14.71 -10.32
N THR A 141 -4.67 13.64 -10.20
CA THR A 141 -5.75 13.56 -9.22
C THR A 141 -5.21 13.55 -7.80
N ARG A 142 -4.17 12.74 -7.54
CA ARG A 142 -3.49 12.68 -6.24
C ARG A 142 -2.87 14.02 -5.85
N GLN A 143 -2.22 14.71 -6.79
CA GLN A 143 -1.67 16.04 -6.56
C GLN A 143 -2.77 17.07 -6.27
N SER A 144 -3.88 17.02 -7.01
CA SER A 144 -5.06 17.86 -6.73
C SER A 144 -5.57 17.61 -5.31
N ASN A 145 -5.65 16.35 -4.87
CA ASN A 145 -6.11 16.01 -3.52
C ASN A 145 -5.14 16.51 -2.44
N LEU A 146 -3.83 16.45 -2.66
CA LEU A 146 -2.84 17.06 -1.78
C LEU A 146 -3.10 18.57 -1.63
N ILE A 147 -3.28 19.29 -2.74
CA ILE A 147 -3.56 20.73 -2.70
C ILE A 147 -4.84 21.02 -1.91
N GLN A 148 -5.90 20.22 -2.09
CA GLN A 148 -7.14 20.37 -1.32
C GLN A 148 -6.95 20.13 0.18
N MET A 149 -6.11 19.17 0.57
CA MET A 149 -5.77 18.96 1.99
C MET A 149 -4.99 20.15 2.55
N LEU A 150 -4.02 20.69 1.81
CA LEU A 150 -3.23 21.83 2.25
C LEU A 150 -4.08 23.09 2.37
N ASP A 151 -4.99 23.32 1.42
CA ASP A 151 -5.94 24.44 1.48
C ASP A 151 -6.84 24.35 2.72
N ALA A 152 -7.32 23.14 3.06
CA ALA A 152 -8.10 22.92 4.29
C ALA A 152 -7.31 23.22 5.57
N LEU A 153 -6.01 22.93 5.58
CA LEU A 153 -5.14 23.19 6.74
C LEU A 153 -4.79 24.67 6.87
N PHE A 154 -4.52 25.36 5.76
CA PHE A 154 -4.02 26.74 5.75
C PHE A 154 -5.10 27.82 5.70
N SER A 155 -6.36 27.43 5.46
CA SER A 155 -7.50 28.35 5.47
C SER A 155 -8.02 28.70 6.86
N LEU A 156 -7.58 27.99 7.90
CA LEU A 156 -8.01 28.16 9.28
C LEU A 156 -6.99 28.92 10.12
N SER A 157 -7.47 29.62 11.15
CA SER A 157 -6.61 30.08 12.24
C SER A 157 -6.01 28.89 13.02
N PRO A 158 -4.88 29.08 13.73
CA PRO A 158 -4.31 28.03 14.58
C PRO A 158 -5.31 27.47 15.60
N GLU A 159 -6.12 28.33 16.24
CA GLU A 159 -7.11 27.88 17.24
C GLU A 159 -8.23 27.05 16.61
N GLU A 160 -8.77 27.48 15.46
CA GLU A 160 -9.80 26.75 14.73
C GLU A 160 -9.29 25.41 14.23
N LEU A 161 -8.05 25.37 13.72
CA LEU A 161 -7.39 24.15 13.27
C LEU A 161 -7.24 23.17 14.43
N SER A 162 -6.69 23.62 15.57
CA SER A 162 -6.52 22.80 16.76
C SER A 162 -7.85 22.20 17.23
N HIS A 163 -8.91 23.01 17.30
CA HIS A 163 -10.25 22.53 17.66
C HIS A 163 -10.78 21.47 16.67
N GLN A 164 -10.67 21.72 15.36
CA GLN A 164 -11.14 20.75 14.35
C GLN A 164 -10.35 19.44 14.37
N VAL A 165 -9.04 19.50 14.61
CA VAL A 165 -8.19 18.32 14.74
C VAL A 165 -8.60 17.49 15.95
N GLN A 166 -8.74 18.11 17.13
CA GLN A 166 -9.17 17.42 18.35
C GLN A 166 -10.55 16.77 18.17
N GLN A 167 -11.49 17.50 17.57
CA GLN A 167 -12.83 16.98 17.28
C GLN A 167 -12.78 15.78 16.31
N ALA A 168 -12.00 15.87 15.24
CA ALA A 168 -11.84 14.78 14.30
C ALA A 168 -11.14 13.57 14.94
N CYS A 169 -10.07 13.79 15.70
CA CYS A 169 -9.35 12.74 16.44
C CYS A 169 -10.26 12.03 17.43
N ALA A 170 -11.09 12.76 18.18
CA ALA A 170 -12.06 12.18 19.10
C ALA A 170 -13.03 11.22 18.38
N SER A 171 -13.48 11.55 17.16
CA SER A 171 -14.40 10.71 16.39
C SER A 171 -13.81 9.36 15.97
N TYR A 172 -12.48 9.25 15.89
CA TYR A 172 -11.75 8.02 15.57
C TYR A 172 -11.09 7.38 16.80
N GLY A 173 -11.33 7.90 18.01
CA GLY A 173 -10.71 7.39 19.22
C GLY A 173 -9.21 7.63 19.28
N HIS A 174 -8.75 8.78 18.79
CA HIS A 174 -7.36 9.20 18.75
C HIS A 174 -7.08 10.39 19.68
N LEU A 175 -7.74 10.47 20.83
CA LEU A 175 -7.27 11.38 21.88
C LEU A 175 -5.88 10.93 22.36
N PRO A 176 -5.03 11.84 22.88
CA PRO A 176 -3.65 11.49 23.21
C PRO A 176 -3.48 10.26 24.11
N ALA A 177 -4.27 10.16 25.19
CA ALA A 177 -4.26 8.99 26.07
C ALA A 177 -4.71 7.69 25.36
N GLN A 178 -5.61 7.77 24.38
CA GLN A 178 -6.03 6.62 23.57
C GLN A 178 -4.93 6.23 22.58
N ILE A 179 -4.21 7.20 21.99
CA ILE A 179 -3.07 6.94 21.12
C ILE A 179 -1.96 6.18 21.87
N GLU A 180 -1.67 6.57 23.12
CA GLU A 180 -0.72 5.84 23.97
C GLU A 180 -1.13 4.38 24.16
N GLN A 181 -2.40 4.13 24.47
CA GLN A 181 -2.95 2.78 24.60
C GLN A 181 -2.89 2.00 23.28
N GLN A 182 -3.20 2.63 22.15
CA GLN A 182 -3.15 2.02 20.82
C GLN A 182 -1.72 1.60 20.45
N ARG A 183 -0.73 2.46 20.71
CA ARG A 183 0.69 2.12 20.48
C ARG A 183 1.15 0.98 21.40
N ALA A 184 0.78 1.02 22.68
CA ALA A 184 1.11 -0.04 23.61
C ALA A 184 0.48 -1.38 23.18
N ALA A 185 -0.79 -1.36 22.73
CA ALA A 185 -1.47 -2.55 22.22
C ALA A 185 -0.75 -3.14 21.00
N MET A 186 -0.25 -2.29 20.09
CA MET A 186 0.51 -2.71 18.91
C MET A 186 1.86 -3.37 19.22
N GLN A 187 2.39 -3.21 20.43
CA GLN A 187 3.58 -3.92 20.89
C GLN A 187 3.26 -5.32 21.46
N GLY A 188 1.98 -5.64 21.65
CA GLY A 188 1.53 -6.92 22.19
C GLY A 188 1.60 -8.09 21.18
N PRO A 189 1.46 -9.33 21.68
CA PRO A 189 1.54 -10.55 20.86
C PRO A 189 0.49 -10.60 19.75
N LEU A 190 -0.68 -9.96 19.95
CA LEU A 190 -1.76 -9.89 18.97
C LEU A 190 -1.33 -9.22 17.65
N TYR A 191 -0.39 -8.27 17.70
CA TYR A 191 0.11 -7.55 16.52
C TYR A 191 1.50 -8.03 16.07
N ALA A 192 2.11 -8.97 16.80
CA ALA A 192 3.36 -9.59 16.39
C ALA A 192 3.18 -10.44 15.12
N PHE A 193 4.25 -10.57 14.33
CA PHE A 193 4.24 -11.40 13.13
C PHE A 193 4.18 -12.89 13.52
N ALA A 194 3.12 -13.57 13.11
CA ALA A 194 2.93 -15.00 13.33
C ALA A 194 2.36 -15.62 12.04
N PRO A 195 3.21 -16.06 11.10
CA PRO A 195 2.76 -16.53 9.80
C PRO A 195 1.90 -17.79 9.97
N HIS A 196 0.72 -17.79 9.35
CA HIS A 196 -0.19 -18.92 9.38
C HIS A 196 -1.06 -18.95 8.12
N GLN A 197 -1.29 -20.13 7.55
CA GLN A 197 -2.01 -20.30 6.29
C GLN A 197 -3.40 -19.64 6.31
N VAL A 198 -4.18 -19.88 7.37
CA VAL A 198 -5.54 -19.30 7.51
C VAL A 198 -5.54 -17.76 7.52
N LEU A 199 -4.52 -17.12 8.12
CA LEU A 199 -4.40 -15.66 8.11
C LEU A 199 -4.12 -15.13 6.70
N ALA A 200 -3.25 -15.83 5.95
CA ALA A 200 -2.93 -15.50 4.56
C ALA A 200 -4.15 -15.69 3.64
N GLU A 201 -4.89 -16.79 3.79
CA GLU A 201 -6.14 -17.04 3.08
C GLU A 201 -7.17 -15.95 3.36
N ARG A 202 -7.34 -15.57 4.63
CA ARG A 202 -8.23 -14.48 5.03
C ARG A 202 -7.84 -13.15 4.37
N ASN A 203 -6.54 -12.83 4.35
CA ASN A 203 -6.03 -11.64 3.66
C ASN A 203 -6.36 -11.67 2.16
N MET A 204 -6.11 -12.80 1.47
CA MET A 204 -6.42 -12.94 0.05
C MET A 204 -7.91 -12.73 -0.24
N LEU A 205 -8.80 -13.32 0.56
CA LEU A 205 -10.25 -13.18 0.37
C LEU A 205 -10.73 -11.73 0.50
N VAL A 206 -10.23 -11.02 1.51
CA VAL A 206 -10.55 -9.61 1.74
C VAL A 206 -10.03 -8.76 0.59
N MET A 207 -8.76 -8.93 0.21
CA MET A 207 -8.17 -8.15 -0.88
C MET A 207 -8.82 -8.43 -2.25
N ASN A 208 -9.21 -9.67 -2.53
CA ASN A 208 -9.96 -10.02 -3.74
C ASN A 208 -11.34 -9.35 -3.77
N THR A 209 -12.01 -9.25 -2.61
CA THR A 209 -13.31 -8.58 -2.49
C THR A 209 -13.18 -7.08 -2.71
N LEU A 210 -12.19 -6.45 -2.07
CA LEU A 210 -11.89 -5.04 -2.27
C LEU A 210 -11.47 -4.73 -3.71
N ALA A 211 -10.65 -5.58 -4.32
CA ALA A 211 -10.26 -5.44 -5.73
C ALA A 211 -11.49 -5.41 -6.63
N ARG A 212 -12.44 -6.34 -6.48
CA ARG A 212 -13.71 -6.34 -7.24
C ARG A 212 -14.51 -5.07 -7.04
N GLN A 213 -14.73 -4.65 -5.79
CA GLN A 213 -15.48 -3.42 -5.47
C GLN A 213 -14.85 -2.18 -6.11
N THR A 214 -13.52 -2.16 -6.26
CA THR A 214 -12.82 -1.06 -6.88
C THR A 214 -12.77 -1.09 -8.40
N VAL A 215 -12.99 -2.27 -9.01
CA VAL A 215 -13.05 -2.45 -10.48
C VAL A 215 -14.49 -2.30 -11.00
N ASP A 216 -15.50 -2.68 -10.21
CA ASP A 216 -16.92 -2.65 -10.60
C ASP A 216 -17.56 -1.25 -10.53
N ARG A 217 -16.84 -0.22 -10.05
CA ARG A 217 -17.23 1.19 -10.25
C ARG A 217 -16.68 1.70 -11.58
N PRO A 218 -17.51 2.23 -12.50
CA PRO A 218 -17.07 2.49 -13.87
C PRO A 218 -16.08 3.66 -13.91
N ALA A 219 -14.80 3.34 -13.93
CA ALA A 219 -13.75 4.21 -14.46
C ALA A 219 -13.12 3.63 -15.74
N ASN A 220 -13.38 2.36 -16.11
CA ASN A 220 -13.10 1.80 -17.43
C ASN A 220 -13.62 0.37 -17.59
N PRO A 221 -14.36 0.03 -18.66
CA PRO A 221 -14.75 -1.36 -18.99
C PRO A 221 -13.63 -2.19 -19.64
N SER A 222 -12.40 -1.67 -19.77
CA SER A 222 -11.30 -2.35 -20.47
C SER A 222 -10.24 -2.99 -19.56
N ALA A 223 -10.50 -3.13 -18.26
CA ALA A 223 -9.70 -4.03 -17.40
C ALA A 223 -10.10 -5.50 -17.64
N GLN A 224 -10.15 -5.92 -18.90
CA GLN A 224 -10.06 -7.34 -19.21
C GLN A 224 -8.67 -7.78 -18.76
N ARG A 225 -8.66 -8.70 -17.80
CA ARG A 225 -7.47 -9.49 -17.44
C ARG A 225 -6.81 -9.92 -18.75
N THR A 226 -5.49 -9.74 -18.80
CA THR A 226 -4.57 -10.41 -19.72
C THR A 226 -5.20 -11.65 -20.32
N SER A 227 -5.22 -11.73 -21.66
CA SER A 227 -5.62 -12.90 -22.43
C SER A 227 -5.24 -14.19 -21.72
N PRO A 228 -6.11 -15.22 -21.70
CA PRO A 228 -5.75 -16.50 -21.12
C PRO A 228 -4.43 -16.93 -21.73
N VAL A 229 -3.47 -17.24 -20.86
CA VAL A 229 -2.26 -17.97 -21.23
C VAL A 229 -2.71 -19.12 -22.14
N GLN A 230 -2.09 -19.21 -23.32
CA GLN A 230 -2.28 -20.31 -24.28
C GLN A 230 -2.48 -21.61 -23.49
N GLN A 231 -3.59 -22.30 -23.76
CA GLN A 231 -3.85 -23.60 -23.16
C GLN A 231 -2.60 -24.46 -23.31
N SER A 232 -2.03 -24.90 -22.18
CA SER A 232 -0.92 -25.84 -22.20
C SER A 232 -1.36 -27.08 -22.95
N GLU A 233 -0.66 -27.39 -24.04
CA GLU A 233 -0.73 -28.71 -24.66
C GLU A 233 -0.28 -29.73 -23.60
N THR A 234 -1.22 -30.53 -23.12
CA THR A 234 -0.97 -31.63 -22.20
C THR A 234 -0.16 -32.70 -22.91
N TYR A 235 1.16 -32.67 -22.76
CA TYR A 235 2.00 -33.84 -22.92
C TYR A 235 2.10 -34.58 -21.57
N PRO A 236 1.80 -35.89 -21.52
CA PRO A 236 1.70 -36.60 -20.25
C PRO A 236 3.06 -37.17 -19.85
N GLN A 237 3.89 -36.48 -19.07
CA GLN A 237 5.05 -37.03 -18.33
C GLN A 237 5.37 -36.18 -17.07
N PRO A 238 6.06 -36.74 -16.05
CA PRO A 238 5.62 -36.68 -14.66
C PRO A 238 5.85 -35.35 -13.94
N LEU A 239 4.97 -35.10 -12.96
CA LEU A 239 4.94 -33.89 -12.12
C LEU A 239 6.15 -33.81 -11.17
N ALA A 240 6.88 -32.69 -11.29
CA ALA A 240 7.52 -31.92 -10.22
C ALA A 240 8.30 -32.67 -9.13
N GLU A 241 9.15 -33.62 -9.51
CA GLU A 241 10.43 -33.83 -8.82
C GLU A 241 11.54 -33.81 -9.87
N THR A 242 11.91 -32.60 -10.28
CA THR A 242 13.17 -32.40 -10.98
C THR A 242 13.93 -31.34 -10.22
N VAL A 243 14.87 -31.84 -9.41
CA VAL A 243 15.93 -31.04 -8.80
C VAL A 243 16.53 -30.18 -9.91
N ILE A 244 16.28 -28.88 -9.89
CA ILE A 244 16.95 -27.93 -10.78
C ILE A 244 18.41 -27.91 -10.32
N PRO A 245 19.37 -28.39 -11.13
CA PRO A 245 20.78 -28.16 -10.84
C PRO A 245 20.95 -26.63 -10.88
N ASN A 246 21.50 -26.06 -9.82
CA ASN A 246 21.62 -24.61 -9.58
C ASN A 246 20.37 -23.90 -9.02
N TYR A 247 19.51 -24.60 -8.26
CA TYR A 247 18.57 -23.91 -7.37
C TYR A 247 19.36 -23.03 -6.38
N GLN A 248 19.25 -21.72 -6.55
CA GLN A 248 19.84 -20.73 -5.67
C GLN A 248 18.74 -20.13 -4.80
N ASP A 249 18.85 -20.33 -3.49
CA ASP A 249 17.87 -19.86 -2.52
C ASP A 249 17.90 -18.32 -2.44
N MET A 250 16.91 -17.69 -3.09
CA MET A 250 16.73 -16.24 -3.11
C MET A 250 16.10 -15.67 -1.83
N THR A 251 15.87 -16.49 -0.81
CA THR A 251 15.37 -16.02 0.49
C THR A 251 16.48 -15.45 1.39
N SER A 252 17.74 -15.64 1.01
CA SER A 252 18.90 -15.07 1.71
C SER A 252 19.06 -13.56 1.43
N SER A 253 19.24 -12.78 2.51
CA SER A 253 19.52 -11.34 2.48
C SER A 253 20.80 -10.94 1.76
N ALA A 254 21.64 -11.90 1.36
CA ALA A 254 22.86 -11.66 0.59
C ALA A 254 22.61 -11.14 -0.84
N TYR A 255 21.44 -11.42 -1.43
CA TYR A 255 21.14 -11.08 -2.84
C TYR A 255 20.35 -9.77 -3.04
N ASN A 256 19.97 -9.08 -1.95
CA ASN A 256 19.23 -7.80 -2.04
C ASN A 256 20.13 -6.55 -2.08
N ASN A 257 21.46 -6.72 -2.11
CA ASN A 257 22.40 -5.62 -2.23
C ASN A 257 22.98 -5.52 -3.66
N LEU A 258 22.22 -4.93 -4.59
CA LEU A 258 22.69 -4.58 -5.94
C LEU A 258 23.83 -3.52 -5.99
N MET A 259 24.42 -3.19 -4.83
CA MET A 259 25.53 -2.24 -4.68
C MET A 259 26.88 -2.92 -4.42
N GLN A 260 26.94 -4.26 -4.31
CA GLN A 260 28.20 -4.98 -4.04
C GLN A 260 28.76 -5.80 -5.22
N ASP A 261 27.99 -6.01 -6.28
CA ASP A 261 28.53 -6.58 -7.53
C ASP A 261 29.06 -5.46 -8.42
N ARG A 262 30.35 -5.12 -8.25
CA ARG A 262 31.12 -4.49 -9.32
C ARG A 262 31.03 -5.41 -10.53
N PHE A 263 30.44 -4.93 -11.62
CA PHE A 263 30.54 -5.54 -12.94
C PHE A 263 32.02 -5.88 -13.20
N VAL A 264 32.37 -7.16 -13.13
CA VAL A 264 33.65 -7.66 -13.62
C VAL A 264 33.54 -7.54 -15.14
N GLU A 265 34.22 -6.55 -15.72
CA GLU A 265 34.39 -6.47 -17.16
C GLU A 265 35.04 -7.79 -17.64
N PRO A 266 34.46 -8.47 -18.64
CA PRO A 266 35.11 -9.64 -19.20
C PRO A 266 36.41 -9.21 -19.86
N SER A 267 37.53 -9.67 -19.30
CA SER A 267 38.85 -9.58 -19.89
C SER A 267 38.80 -10.07 -21.33
N ILE A 268 39.04 -9.17 -22.29
CA ILE A 268 39.26 -9.53 -23.69
C ILE A 268 40.57 -10.31 -23.73
N ALA A 269 40.47 -11.63 -23.76
CA ALA A 269 41.60 -12.50 -24.03
C ALA A 269 41.97 -12.33 -25.50
N GLU A 270 43.11 -11.68 -25.72
CA GLU A 270 43.82 -11.64 -26.99
C GLU A 270 44.08 -13.09 -27.45
N HIS A 271 43.41 -13.52 -28.52
CA HIS A 271 43.90 -14.60 -29.36
C HIS A 271 44.82 -13.97 -30.41
N GLN A 272 46.08 -13.79 -30.02
CA GLN A 272 47.19 -13.85 -30.97
C GLN A 272 47.50 -15.31 -31.25
N SER A 273 47.64 -15.67 -32.52
CA SER A 273 48.73 -16.49 -33.09
C SER A 273 48.35 -16.95 -34.50
N PRO A 274 49.35 -17.22 -35.35
CA PRO A 274 50.05 -16.34 -36.27
C PRO A 274 49.37 -16.19 -37.64
#